data_AF-A0AA39D408-F1
#
_entry.id   AF-A0AA39D408-F1
#
_cell.length_a   1.000
_cell.length_b   1.000
_cell.length_c   1.000
_cell.angle_alpha   90.00
_cell.angle_beta   90.00
_cell.angle_gamma   90.00
#
_symmetry.space_group_name_H-M   'P 1'
#
loop_
_entity.id
_entity.type
_entity.pdbx_description
1 polymer ?
#
loop_
_entity_poly.entity_id
_entity_poly.type
_entity_poly.pdbx_seq_one_letter_code
_entity_poly.pdbx_strand_id
1 'polypeptide(L)'
;MKRGRLIKYGVTDYTQFHRIPHRDEAIGIPPQYDGVAQFTFDRYEDMENFYKDPFYINHVRPDELKFIDVDNIVFSVGKDVKVIEGGKNVYSTPTGF
;
A
#
# COMPACT_ATOMS: atom_id res chain seq x y z
N MET A 1 -24.86 8.79 11.82
CA MET A 1 -23.43 8.47 11.89
C MET A 1 -22.74 9.03 10.66
N LYS A 2 -22.01 10.15 10.76
CA LYS A 2 -21.21 10.65 9.62
C LYS A 2 -20.11 9.63 9.38
N ARG A 3 -20.09 8.97 8.21
CA ARG A 3 -18.98 8.10 7.79
C ARG A 3 -17.68 8.88 7.98
N GLY A 4 -16.85 8.48 8.94
CA GLY A 4 -15.55 9.11 9.16
C GLY A 4 -14.74 8.98 7.87
N ARG A 5 -14.21 10.10 7.37
CA ARG A 5 -13.38 10.07 6.17
C ARG A 5 -11.96 9.68 6.56
N LEU A 6 -11.44 8.60 5.97
CA LEU A 6 -10.02 8.21 6.07
C LEU A 6 -9.08 9.34 5.61
N ILE A 7 -9.58 10.22 4.72
CA ILE A 7 -8.92 11.45 4.23
C ILE A 7 -8.43 12.36 5.36
N LYS A 8 -9.03 12.32 6.57
CA LYS A 8 -8.57 13.11 7.72
C LYS A 8 -7.06 12.92 7.97
N TYR A 9 -6.53 11.75 7.64
CA TYR A 9 -5.14 11.37 7.88
C TYR A 9 -4.26 11.39 6.62
N GLY A 10 -4.68 12.07 5.56
CA GLY A 10 -3.90 12.22 4.33
C GLY A 10 -3.87 11.00 3.41
N VAL A 11 -4.46 9.87 3.83
CA VAL A 11 -4.67 8.70 2.98
C VAL A 11 -5.79 9.02 1.99
N THR A 12 -5.43 9.18 0.71
CA THR A 12 -6.37 9.46 -0.37
C THR A 12 -6.94 8.20 -0.98
N ASP A 13 -6.17 7.10 -0.97
CA ASP A 13 -6.63 5.76 -1.33
C ASP A 13 -5.99 4.71 -0.42
N TYR A 14 -6.75 3.65 -0.13
CA TYR A 14 -6.26 2.47 0.57
C TYR A 14 -6.82 1.21 -0.06
N THR A 15 -5.93 0.38 -0.58
CA THR A 15 -6.27 -0.88 -1.24
C THR A 15 -5.54 -2.04 -0.57
N GLN A 16 -6.25 -3.16 -0.39
CA GLN A 16 -5.66 -4.42 0.04
C GLN A 16 -5.77 -5.44 -1.08
N PHE A 17 -4.65 -6.05 -1.42
CA PHE A 17 -4.58 -7.24 -2.22
C PHE A 17 -4.40 -8.44 -1.29
N HIS A 18 -5.21 -9.47 -1.45
CA HIS A 18 -5.03 -10.74 -0.78
C HIS A 18 -4.71 -11.80 -1.83
N ARG A 19 -3.66 -12.57 -1.59
CA ARG A 19 -3.28 -13.68 -2.44
C ARG A 19 -4.41 -14.72 -2.41
N ILE A 20 -4.77 -15.21 -3.59
CA ILE A 20 -5.62 -16.39 -3.73
C ILE A 20 -4.68 -17.60 -3.84
N PRO A 21 -4.74 -18.56 -2.90
CA PRO A 21 -3.89 -19.76 -2.96
C PRO A 21 -4.10 -20.53 -4.27
N HIS A 22 -3.03 -21.11 -4.82
CA HIS A 22 -3.07 -21.99 -6.00
C HIS A 22 -3.62 -21.29 -7.27
N ARG A 23 -3.16 -20.04 -7.49
CA ARG A 23 -3.53 -19.23 -8.67
C ARG A 23 -2.34 -18.54 -9.32
N ASP A 24 -1.16 -18.92 -8.90
CA ASP A 24 0.13 -18.33 -9.24
C ASP A 24 1.02 -19.29 -10.04
N GLU A 25 0.49 -20.46 -10.43
CA GLU A 25 1.25 -21.49 -11.16
C GLU A 25 1.76 -20.98 -12.52
N ALA A 26 1.01 -20.07 -13.14
CA ALA A 26 1.37 -19.50 -14.45
C ALA A 26 2.52 -18.48 -14.39
N ILE A 27 2.82 -17.92 -13.22
CA ILE A 27 3.82 -16.85 -13.04
C ILE A 27 5.14 -17.34 -12.40
N GLY A 28 5.23 -18.64 -12.09
CA GLY A 28 6.46 -19.27 -11.59
C GLY A 28 6.50 -19.36 -10.07
N ILE A 29 7.48 -18.70 -9.44
CA ILE A 29 7.70 -18.80 -7.99
C ILE A 29 6.53 -18.12 -7.25
N PRO A 30 5.86 -18.83 -6.33
CA PRO A 30 4.78 -18.24 -5.56
C PRO A 30 5.28 -17.06 -4.71
N PRO A 31 4.50 -15.96 -4.57
CA PRO A 31 4.89 -14.85 -3.70
C PRO A 31 5.00 -15.32 -2.25
N GLN A 32 5.99 -14.76 -1.54
CA GLN A 32 6.30 -15.11 -0.15
C GLN A 32 5.28 -14.54 0.85
N TYR A 33 4.50 -13.55 0.43
CA TYR A 33 3.52 -12.84 1.25
C TYR A 33 2.09 -13.22 0.85
N ASP A 34 1.17 -13.12 1.80
CA ASP A 34 -0.26 -13.41 1.63
C ASP A 34 -1.08 -12.21 1.16
N GLY A 35 -0.48 -11.02 1.12
CA GLY A 35 -1.14 -9.82 0.65
C GLY A 35 -0.24 -8.60 0.52
N VAL A 36 -0.85 -7.50 0.08
CA VAL A 36 -0.23 -6.17 -0.03
C VAL A 36 -1.23 -5.14 0.47
N ALA A 37 -0.79 -4.27 1.37
CA ALA A 37 -1.51 -3.06 1.75
C ALA A 37 -0.88 -1.87 1.02
N GLN A 38 -1.66 -1.20 0.17
CA GLN A 38 -1.23 -0.01 -0.56
C GLN A 38 -1.95 1.21 -0.02
N PHE A 39 -1.17 2.20 0.41
CA PHE A 39 -1.65 3.51 0.83
C PHE A 39 -1.17 4.56 -0.16
N THR A 40 -2.09 5.36 -0.67
CA THR A 40 -1.77 6.51 -1.51
C THR A 40 -1.90 7.78 -0.69
N PHE A 41 -0.87 8.62 -0.78
CA PHE A 41 -0.81 9.93 -0.18
C PHE A 41 -0.48 10.95 -1.26
N ASP A 42 -1.08 12.14 -1.19
CA ASP A 42 -0.76 13.23 -2.12
C ASP A 42 0.64 13.82 -1.84
N ARG A 43 1.09 13.75 -0.58
CA ARG A 43 2.39 14.27 -0.14
C ARG A 43 3.05 13.31 0.84
N TYR A 44 4.37 13.24 0.77
CA TYR A 44 5.17 12.42 1.66
C TYR A 44 5.02 12.85 3.14
N GLU A 45 4.90 14.15 3.40
CA GLU A 45 4.72 14.68 4.75
C GLU A 45 3.40 14.24 5.39
N ASP A 46 2.37 13.99 4.57
CA ASP A 46 1.09 13.50 5.07
C ASP A 46 1.20 12.04 5.54
N MET A 47 1.99 11.21 4.84
CA MET A 47 2.35 9.87 5.29
C MET A 47 3.12 9.92 6.62
N GLU A 48 4.12 10.79 6.76
CA GLU A 48 4.86 10.91 8.02
C GLU A 48 3.97 11.33 9.18
N ASN A 49 3.05 12.27 8.94
CA ASN A 49 2.12 12.74 9.96
C ASN A 49 1.11 11.66 10.35
N PHE A 50 0.66 10.83 9.39
CA PHE A 50 -0.22 9.70 9.67
C PHE A 50 0.39 8.74 10.70
N TYR A 51 1.66 8.35 10.53
CA TYR A 51 2.34 7.44 11.45
C TYR A 51 2.65 8.05 12.83
N LYS A 52 2.59 9.39 12.96
CA LYS A 52 2.75 10.12 14.23
C LYS A 52 1.41 10.42 14.91
N ASP A 53 0.28 10.13 14.26
CA ASP A 53 -1.04 10.49 14.76
C ASP A 53 -1.38 9.70 16.05
N PRO A 54 -1.83 10.38 17.12
CA PRO A 54 -2.17 9.70 18.37
C PRO A 54 -3.30 8.68 18.24
N PHE A 55 -4.26 8.90 17.34
CA PHE A 55 -5.33 7.92 17.12
C PHE A 55 -4.79 6.68 16.40
N TYR A 56 -3.92 6.87 15.40
CA TYR A 56 -3.23 5.76 14.75
C TYR A 56 -2.45 4.91 15.78
N ILE A 57 -1.61 5.55 16.59
CA ILE A 57 -0.76 4.89 17.58
C ILE A 57 -1.59 4.16 18.66
N ASN A 58 -2.66 4.78 19.16
CA ASN A 58 -3.40 4.24 20.30
C ASN A 58 -4.54 3.29 19.92
N HIS A 59 -5.01 3.31 18.67
CA HIS A 59 -6.17 2.51 18.25
C HIS A 59 -5.91 1.65 17.02
N VAL A 60 -5.25 2.18 15.99
CA VAL A 60 -5.07 1.44 14.72
C VAL A 60 -3.90 0.47 14.82
N ARG A 61 -2.71 0.92 15.22
CA ARG A 61 -1.52 0.07 15.34
C ARG A 61 -1.72 -1.13 16.29
N PRO A 62 -2.36 -0.98 17.47
CA PRO A 62 -2.64 -2.12 18.34
C PRO A 62 -3.63 -3.11 17.74
N ASP A 63 -4.52 -2.66 16.85
CA ASP A 63 -5.44 -3.53 16.14
C ASP A 63 -4.74 -4.28 15.01
N GLU A 64 -3.92 -3.58 14.21
CA GLU A 64 -3.05 -4.16 13.18
C GLU A 64 -2.20 -5.31 13.75
N LEU A 65 -1.56 -5.10 14.91
CA LEU A 65 -0.72 -6.12 15.55
C LEU A 65 -1.46 -7.39 15.97
N LYS A 66 -2.80 -7.43 15.93
CA LYS A 66 -3.56 -8.67 16.20
C LYS A 66 -3.58 -9.62 15.00
N PHE A 67 -3.37 -9.11 13.79
CA PHE A 67 -3.52 -9.88 12.56
C PHE A 67 -2.37 -9.70 11.56
N ILE A 68 -1.52 -8.69 11.76
CA ILE A 68 -0.37 -8.41 10.92
C ILE A 68 0.92 -8.91 11.59
N ASP A 69 1.65 -9.77 10.89
CA ASP A 69 3.02 -10.15 11.24
C ASP A 69 4.01 -9.06 10.81
N VAL A 70 4.18 -8.05 11.65
CA VAL A 70 5.01 -6.88 11.36
C VAL A 70 6.50 -7.25 11.21
N ASP A 71 6.96 -8.31 11.89
CA ASP A 71 8.34 -8.76 11.81
C ASP A 71 8.69 -9.33 10.43
N ASN A 72 7.68 -9.77 9.66
CA ASN A 72 7.83 -10.29 8.31
C ASN A 72 7.23 -9.38 7.22
N ILE A 73 6.96 -8.11 7.53
CA ILE A 73 6.58 -7.10 6.54
C ILE A 73 7.80 -6.46 5.89
N VAL A 74 7.67 -6.19 4.58
CA VAL A 74 8.54 -5.25 3.86
C VAL A 74 7.77 -3.98 3.57
N PHE A 75 8.29 -2.84 4.03
CA PHE A 75 7.79 -1.52 3.67
C PHE A 75 8.53 -0.98 2.46
N SER A 76 7.79 -0.44 1.49
CA SER A 76 8.33 0.25 0.33
C SER A 76 7.60 1.56 0.12
N VAL A 77 8.33 2.61 -0.24
CA VAL A 77 7.80 3.93 -0.57
C VAL A 77 8.28 4.28 -1.97
N GLY A 78 7.35 4.68 -2.83
CA GLY A 78 7.63 5.00 -4.22
C GLY A 78 6.53 5.86 -4.82
N LYS A 79 6.58 6.01 -6.14
CA LYS A 79 5.54 6.68 -6.92
C LYS A 79 5.03 5.73 -7.98
N ASP A 80 3.75 5.81 -8.28
CA ASP A 80 3.18 5.07 -9.40
C ASP A 80 3.76 5.58 -10.71
N VAL A 81 4.27 4.66 -11.51
CA VAL A 81 4.74 4.92 -12.86
C VAL A 81 3.87 4.13 -13.82
N LYS A 82 3.03 4.84 -14.59
CA LYS A 82 2.26 4.21 -15.66
C LYS A 82 3.19 3.92 -16.83
N VAL A 83 3.37 2.63 -17.13
CA VAL A 83 4.20 2.17 -18.25
C VAL A 83 3.33 1.82 -19.46
N ILE A 84 2.20 1.15 -19.22
CA ILE A 84 1.23 0.79 -20.26
C ILE A 84 -0.14 1.30 -19.84
N GLU A 85 -0.81 2.04 -20.72
CA GLU A 85 -2.20 2.48 -20.54
C GLU A 85 -2.97 2.28 -21.84
N GLY A 86 -4.13 1.63 -21.76
CA GLY A 86 -4.94 1.30 -22.95
C GLY A 86 -4.19 0.45 -23.99
N GLY A 87 -3.28 -0.44 -23.56
CA GLY A 87 -2.47 -1.28 -24.44
C GLY A 87 -1.33 -0.54 -25.16
N LYS A 88 -1.08 0.73 -24.84
CA LYS A 88 0.00 1.53 -25.43
C LYS A 88 1.08 1.77 -24.39
N ASN A 89 2.34 1.75 -24.83
CA ASN A 89 3.43 2.25 -24.02
C ASN A 89 3.23 3.77 -23.82
N VAL A 90 3.06 4.19 -22.57
CA VAL A 90 2.92 5.59 -22.15
C VAL A 90 4.11 6.05 -21.32
N TYR A 91 5.13 5.20 -21.18
CA TYR A 91 6.35 5.51 -20.46
C TYR A 91 7.24 6.44 -21.30
N SER A 92 7.38 7.69 -20.86
CA SER A 92 8.06 8.73 -21.64
C SER A 92 9.53 8.96 -21.26
N THR A 93 10.11 8.20 -20.32
CA THR A 93 11.45 8.53 -19.80
C THR A 93 12.35 7.30 -19.70
N PRO A 94 13.53 7.26 -20.34
CA PRO A 94 14.54 6.25 -20.02
C PRO A 94 15.14 6.59 -18.65
N THR A 95 14.86 5.80 -17.62
CA THR A 95 15.59 5.90 -16.35
C THR A 95 16.98 5.30 -16.54
N GLY A 96 17.99 6.17 -16.65
CA GLY A 96 19.29 5.86 -16.06
C GLY A 96 19.07 5.75 -14.56
N PHE A 97 19.03 4.53 -14.06
CA PHE A 97 19.47 4.26 -12.70
C PHE A 97 20.99 4.29 -12.69
#